data_AF-A0A7J2L504-F1
#
_entry.id   AF-A0A7J2L504-F1
#
_cell.length_a   1.000
_cell.length_b   1.000
_cell.length_c   1.000
_cell.angle_alpha   90.00
_cell.angle_beta   90.00
_cell.angle_gamma   90.00
#
_symmetry.space_group_name_H-M   'P 1'
#
loop_
_entity.id
_entity.type
_entity.pdbx_description
1 polymer ?
#
loop_
_entity_poly.entity_id
_entity_poly.type
_entity_poly.pdbx_seq_one_letter_code
_entity_poly.pdbx_strand_id
1 'polypeptide(L)'
;MARLYDVGRCCVILRGRRTGKKAVVVDIIDQNFVLITGPPEITGVKRRRMNIDHLLPLNIKLNISKGASDEDVAKVIREQKLEDFFKEQVRIPREYL
;
A
#
# COMPACT_ATOMS: atom_id res chain seq x y z
N MET A 1 16.32 11.51 8.97
CA MET A 1 16.04 11.27 7.53
C MET A 1 14.59 10.88 7.38
N ALA A 2 13.75 11.75 6.82
CA ALA A 2 12.35 11.42 6.55
C ALA A 2 12.28 10.47 5.35
N ARG A 3 12.27 9.16 5.60
CA ARG A 3 11.90 8.20 4.55
C ARG A 3 10.40 8.34 4.31
N LEU A 4 9.99 8.77 3.11
CA LEU A 4 8.57 8.81 2.73
C LEU A 4 7.92 7.42 2.79
N TYR A 5 8.73 6.37 2.61
CA TYR A 5 8.35 4.98 2.66
C TYR A 5 8.90 4.34 3.93
N ASP A 6 8.00 4.13 4.87
CA ASP A 6 8.24 3.43 6.12
C ASP A 6 7.29 2.24 6.22
N VAL A 7 7.61 1.29 7.09
CA VAL A 7 6.71 0.18 7.40
C VAL A 7 5.38 0.74 7.91
N GLY A 8 4.28 0.23 7.35
CA GLY A 8 2.92 0.69 7.63
C GLY A 8 2.48 1.92 6.84
N ARG A 9 3.31 2.48 5.96
CA ARG A 9 2.88 3.59 5.10
C ARG A 9 1.86 3.10 4.06
N CYS A 10 0.76 3.82 3.93
CA CYS A 10 -0.22 3.58 2.86
C CYS A 10 0.28 4.19 1.54
N CYS A 11 0.02 3.52 0.42
CA CYS A 11 0.42 3.95 -0.91
C CYS A 11 -0.67 3.69 -1.94
N VAL A 12 -0.68 4.46 -3.02
CA VAL A 12 -1.47 4.19 -4.24
C VAL A 12 -0.54 3.67 -5.32
N ILE A 13 -0.99 2.64 -6.04
CA ILE A 13 -0.27 2.12 -7.21
C ILE A 13 -0.59 3.03 -8.40
N LEU A 14 0.43 3.70 -8.92
CA LEU A 14 0.28 4.61 -10.07
C LEU A 14 0.32 3.89 -11.41
N ARG A 15 1.11 2.81 -11.51
CA ARG A 15 1.40 2.15 -12.80
C ARG A 15 1.16 0.64 -12.75
N GLY A 16 0.68 0.10 -13.88
CA GLY A 16 0.51 -1.33 -14.12
C GLY A 16 -0.93 -1.86 -14.02
N ARG A 17 -1.09 -3.18 -13.89
CA ARG A 17 -2.40 -3.86 -13.90
C ARG A 17 -3.31 -3.53 -12.71
N ARG A 18 -2.73 -2.95 -11.65
CA ARG A 18 -3.39 -2.63 -10.37
C ARG A 18 -3.43 -1.12 -10.12
N THR A 19 -3.31 -0.33 -11.18
CA THR A 19 -3.35 1.13 -11.12
C THR A 19 -4.62 1.62 -10.41
N GLY A 20 -4.47 2.63 -9.56
CA GLY A 20 -5.58 3.21 -8.80
C GLY A 20 -5.96 2.44 -7.53
N LYS A 21 -5.34 1.29 -7.26
CA LYS A 21 -5.54 0.54 -6.02
C LYS A 21 -4.61 1.03 -4.92
N LYS A 22 -5.12 1.00 -3.69
CA LYS A 22 -4.36 1.31 -2.48
C LYS A 22 -3.68 0.06 -1.92
N ALA A 23 -2.53 0.24 -1.31
CA ALA A 23 -1.73 -0.81 -0.69
C ALA A 23 -0.99 -0.26 0.53
N VAL A 24 -0.40 -1.14 1.33
CA VAL A 24 0.38 -0.80 2.52
C VAL A 24 1.77 -1.41 2.38
N VAL A 25 2.80 -0.67 2.78
CA VAL A 25 4.18 -1.16 2.84
C VAL A 25 4.37 -2.02 4.08
N VAL A 26 4.71 -3.29 3.91
CA VAL A 26 4.94 -4.26 5.00
C VAL A 26 6.43 -4.35 5.33
N ASP A 27 7.28 -4.24 4.32
CA ASP A 27 8.72 -4.34 4.47
C ASP A 27 9.46 -3.51 3.42
N ILE A 28 10.67 -3.09 3.76
CA ILE A 28 11.60 -2.39 2.88
C ILE A 28 12.72 -3.37 2.57
N ILE A 29 12.80 -3.80 1.31
CA ILE A 29 13.80 -4.77 0.87
C ILE A 29 15.11 -4.03 0.58
N ASP A 30 15.03 -3.04 -0.30
CA ASP A 30 16.16 -2.26 -0.79
C ASP A 30 15.82 -0.77 -0.84
N GLN A 31 16.76 0.07 -1.31
CA GLN A 31 16.52 1.50 -1.52
C GLN A 31 15.44 1.80 -2.57
N ASN A 32 15.27 0.90 -3.55
CA ASN A 32 14.32 1.07 -4.66
C ASN A 32 13.09 0.15 -4.54
N PHE A 33 13.14 -0.88 -3.69
CA PHE A 33 12.12 -1.92 -3.67
C PHE A 33 11.49 -2.07 -2.30
N VAL A 34 10.17 -2.08 -2.28
CA VAL A 34 9.36 -2.31 -1.10
C VAL A 34 8.46 -3.52 -1.28
N LEU A 35 8.17 -4.19 -0.18
CA LEU A 35 7.19 -5.25 -0.10
C LEU A 35 5.85 -4.62 0.29
N ILE A 36 4.91 -4.64 -0.64
CA ILE A 36 3.55 -4.14 -0.41
C ILE A 36 2.60 -5.30 -0.18
N THR A 37 1.57 -5.07 0.64
CA THR A 37 0.38 -5.90 0.71
C THR A 37 -0.86 -5.03 0.68
N GLY A 38 -1.95 -5.55 0.13
CA GLY A 38 -3.28 -5.02 0.32
C GLY A 38 -4.20 -6.22 0.50
N PRO A 39 -4.82 -6.43 1.69
CA PRO A 39 -5.56 -7.65 1.97
C PRO A 39 -6.44 -8.03 0.78
N PRO A 40 -6.29 -9.26 0.22
CA PRO A 40 -6.94 -9.62 -1.03
C PRO A 40 -8.46 -9.49 -0.95
N GLU A 41 -9.03 -9.63 0.25
CA GLU A 41 -10.44 -9.41 0.57
C GLU A 41 -10.90 -7.96 0.35
N ILE A 42 -10.02 -6.97 0.54
CA ILE A 42 -10.35 -5.54 0.53
C ILE A 42 -9.96 -4.90 -0.80
N THR A 43 -8.70 -5.05 -1.21
CA THR A 43 -8.14 -4.37 -2.40
C THR A 43 -7.78 -5.33 -3.53
N GLY A 44 -7.69 -6.64 -3.25
CA GLY A 44 -7.28 -7.64 -4.24
C GLY A 44 -5.80 -7.53 -4.63
N VAL A 45 -4.95 -6.93 -3.79
CA VAL A 45 -3.52 -6.72 -4.05
C VAL A 45 -2.71 -7.75 -3.27
N LYS A 46 -2.41 -8.89 -3.90
CA LYS A 46 -1.52 -9.90 -3.29
C LYS A 46 -0.16 -9.30 -2.91
N ARG A 47 0.41 -9.82 -1.82
CA ARG A 47 1.76 -9.46 -1.35
C ARG A 47 2.78 -9.56 -2.48
N ARG A 48 3.49 -8.47 -2.75
CA ARG A 48 4.43 -8.39 -3.88
C ARG A 48 5.53 -7.38 -3.62
N ARG A 49 6.70 -7.64 -4.21
CA ARG A 49 7.75 -6.65 -4.40
C ARG A 49 7.36 -5.64 -5.49
N MET A 50 7.44 -4.35 -5.18
CA MET A 50 7.18 -3.26 -6.12
C MET A 50 8.28 -2.20 -6.02
N ASN A 51 8.56 -1.55 -7.15
CA ASN A 51 9.46 -0.40 -7.18
C ASN A 51 8.75 0.81 -6.53
N ILE A 52 9.50 1.58 -5.75
CA ILE A 52 9.07 2.81 -5.11
C ILE A 52 8.58 3.85 -6.13
N ASP A 53 9.18 3.90 -7.33
CA ASP A 53 8.76 4.85 -8.38
C ASP A 53 7.32 4.65 -8.87
N HIS A 54 6.76 3.46 -8.67
CA HIS A 54 5.39 3.13 -9.08
C HIS A 54 4.35 3.38 -8.00
N LEU A 55 4.80 3.85 -6.83
CA LEU A 55 3.97 4.07 -5.66
C LEU A 55 3.88 5.57 -5.40
N LEU A 56 2.70 6.00 -4.97
CA LEU A 56 2.49 7.31 -4.39
C LEU A 56 2.22 7.13 -2.90
N PRO A 57 3.06 7.65 -2.00
CA PRO A 57 2.83 7.52 -0.57
C PRO A 57 1.69 8.46 -0.16
N LEU A 58 0.78 7.96 0.65
CA LEU A 58 -0.31 8.73 1.25
C LEU A 58 0.07 9.21 2.62
N ASN A 59 -0.57 10.27 3.12
CA ASN A 59 -0.30 10.80 4.47
C ASN A 59 -0.74 9.91 5.64
N ILE A 60 -1.31 8.74 5.36
CA ILE A 60 -1.78 7.78 6.34
C ILE A 60 -0.66 6.78 6.69
N LYS A 61 -0.49 6.49 7.97
CA LYS A 61 0.43 5.47 8.48
C LYS A 61 -0.36 4.52 9.39
N LEU A 62 -0.27 3.23 9.08
CA LEU A 62 -0.73 2.15 9.94
C LEU A 62 0.42 1.75 10.86
N ASN A 63 0.10 1.41 12.10
CA ASN A 63 1.10 0.93 13.05
C ASN A 63 1.18 -0.60 12.91
N ILE A 64 2.10 -1.07 12.07
CA ILE A 64 2.33 -2.51 11.85
C ILE A 64 3.79 -2.86 12.09
N SER A 65 4.02 -4.08 12.56
CA SER A 65 5.38 -4.63 12.69
C SER A 65 5.95 -5.01 11.33
N LYS A 66 7.27 -4.93 11.20
CA LYS A 66 7.99 -5.37 10.00
C LYS A 66 7.65 -6.84 9.70
N GLY A 67 7.18 -7.11 8.49
CA GLY A 67 6.87 -8.47 8.06
C GLY A 67 5.48 -9.00 8.47
N ALA A 68 4.58 -8.15 8.98
CA ALA A 68 3.21 -8.51 9.36
C ALA A 68 2.50 -9.42 8.34
N SER A 69 1.66 -10.32 8.83
CA SER A 69 0.86 -11.22 8.00
C SER A 69 -0.30 -10.47 7.33
N ASP A 70 -0.85 -11.04 6.26
CA ASP A 70 -1.98 -10.41 5.56
C ASP A 70 -3.23 -10.30 6.47
N GLU A 71 -3.38 -11.20 7.44
CA GLU A 71 -4.43 -11.17 8.46
C GLU A 71 -4.25 -10.02 9.45
N ASP A 72 -3.03 -9.79 9.92
CA ASP A 72 -2.73 -8.69 10.85
C ASP A 72 -2.97 -7.34 10.18
N VAL A 73 -2.56 -7.21 8.91
CA VAL A 73 -2.81 -6.00 8.13
C VAL A 73 -4.31 -5.80 7.91
N ALA A 74 -5.07 -6.87 7.65
CA ALA A 74 -6.52 -6.79 7.56
C ALA A 74 -7.14 -6.29 8.85
N LYS A 75 -6.77 -6.86 10.01
CA LYS A 75 -7.26 -6.43 11.33
C LYS A 75 -7.00 -4.95 11.59
N VAL A 76 -5.78 -4.48 11.39
CA VAL A 76 -5.41 -3.07 11.60
C VAL A 76 -6.20 -2.12 10.68
N ILE A 77 -6.46 -2.54 9.43
CA ILE A 77 -7.29 -1.75 8.51
C ILE A 77 -8.75 -1.67 8.99
N ARG A 78 -9.31 -2.77 9.53
CA ARG A 78 -10.68 -2.79 10.09
C ARG A 78 -10.77 -1.93 11.35
N GLU A 79 -9.77 -2.02 12.23
CA GLU A 79 -9.69 -1.22 13.47
C GLU A 79 -9.67 0.28 13.18
N GLN A 80 -8.92 0.71 12.16
CA GLN A 80 -8.90 2.11 11.74
C GLN A 80 -10.10 2.54 10.89
N LYS A 81 -11.07 1.63 10.62
CA LYS A 81 -12.24 1.86 9.76
C LYS A 81 -11.88 2.42 8.38
N LEU A 82 -10.72 2.03 7.84
CA LEU A 82 -10.24 2.51 6.53
C LEU A 82 -10.73 1.63 5.38
N GLU A 83 -11.68 0.72 5.61
CA GLU A 83 -12.14 -0.22 4.59
C GLU A 83 -12.71 0.49 3.34
N ASP A 84 -13.54 1.50 3.55
CA ASP A 84 -14.15 2.26 2.45
C ASP A 84 -13.08 3.03 1.68
N PHE A 85 -12.09 3.57 2.39
CA PHE A 85 -10.97 4.25 1.79
C PHE A 85 -10.14 3.30 0.92
N PHE A 86 -9.89 2.07 1.34
CA PHE A 86 -9.12 1.11 0.52
C PHE A 86 -9.92 0.54 -0.65
N LYS A 87 -11.24 0.38 -0.51
CA LYS A 87 -12.13 -0.10 -1.59
C LYS A 87 -12.29 0.91 -2.72
N GLU A 88 -12.25 2.21 -2.40
CA GLU A 88 -12.38 3.26 -3.39
C GLU A 88 -11.18 3.31 -4.34
N GLN A 89 -11.43 2.99 -5.61
CA GLN A 89 -10.43 3.05 -6.66
C GLN A 89 -10.24 4.48 -7.13
N VAL A 90 -9.00 4.95 -7.13
CA VAL A 90 -8.66 6.27 -7.64
C VAL A 90 -8.51 6.17 -9.15
N ARG A 91 -9.36 6.88 -9.89
CA ARG A 91 -9.23 7.00 -11.35
C ARG A 91 -8.14 8.01 -11.67
N ILE A 92 -6.94 7.51 -11.97
CA ILE A 92 -5.81 8.37 -12.34
C ILE A 92 -6.00 8.81 -13.80
N PRO A 93 -6.05 10.13 -14.09
CA PRO A 93 -6.11 10.62 -15.46
C PRO A 93 -4.88 10.18 -16.24
N ARG A 94 -5.04 9.94 -17.55
CA ARG A 94 -3.96 9.43 -18.42
C ARG A 94 -2.76 10.37 -18.50
N GLU A 95 -2.94 11.64 -18.13
CA GLU A 95 -1.91 12.69 -18.09
C GLU A 95 -0.84 12.46 -17.00
N TYR A 96 -1.13 11.64 -15.98
CA TYR A 96 -0.22 11.34 -14.86
C TYR A 96 0.49 9.97 -14.97
N LEU A 97 0.26 9.24 -16.06
CA LEU A 97 0.81 7.89 -16.32
C LEU A 97 2.10 7.96 -17.13
#